data_AF-A0A7V0L2K6-F1
#
_entry.id   AF-A0A7V0L2K6-F1
#
_cell.length_a   1.000
_cell.length_b   1.000
_cell.length_c   1.000
_cell.angle_alpha   90.00
_cell.angle_beta   90.00
_cell.angle_gamma   90.00
#
_symmetry.space_group_name_H-M   'P 1'
#
loop_
_entity.id
_entity.type
_entity.pdbx_description
1 polymer ?
#
loop_
_entity_poly.entity_id
_entity_poly.type
_entity_poly.pdbx_seq_one_letter_code
_entity_poly.pdbx_strand_id
1 'polypeptide(L)'
;LLDLSDRSITGKEAEKALELAGMTVNKNMVPFDKQSPFVTSGIRVGTPALTTRGMKEDEMRFIVGLMDKVLRNPGDETVCREVLGEVQALCKKFPLYQVPE
;
A
#
# COMPACT_ATOMS: atom_id res chain seq x y z
N LEU A 1 -10.41 -6.09 2.15
CA LEU A 1 -10.27 -6.18 0.68
C LEU A 1 -10.73 -4.85 0.13
N LEU A 2 -9.93 -4.21 -0.73
CA LEU A 2 -10.33 -2.98 -1.40
C LEU A 2 -10.66 -3.32 -2.86
N ASP A 3 -11.88 -2.97 -3.27
CA ASP A 3 -12.31 -3.03 -4.66
C ASP A 3 -11.92 -1.71 -5.34
N LEU A 4 -11.30 -1.83 -6.51
CA LEU A 4 -10.81 -0.72 -7.33
C LEU A 4 -11.59 -0.62 -8.65
N SER A 5 -12.66 -1.41 -8.83
CA SER A 5 -13.45 -1.44 -10.07
C SER A 5 -14.11 -0.10 -10.43
N ASP A 6 -14.31 0.77 -9.43
CA ASP A 6 -14.80 2.14 -9.59
C ASP A 6 -13.68 3.15 -9.91
N ARG A 7 -12.43 2.72 -9.85
CA ARG A 7 -11.24 3.50 -10.20
C ARG A 7 -10.73 3.05 -11.57
N SER A 8 -10.06 3.96 -12.28
CA SER A 8 -9.43 3.66 -13.57
C SER A 8 -8.09 2.91 -13.41
N ILE A 9 -7.95 2.07 -12.38
CA ILE A 9 -6.72 1.31 -12.09
C ILE A 9 -7.04 -0.15 -11.79
N THR A 10 -6.19 -1.04 -12.28
CA THR A 10 -6.27 -2.47 -11.99
C THR A 10 -5.58 -2.82 -10.66
N GLY A 11 -5.87 -4.01 -10.12
CA GLY A 11 -5.17 -4.51 -8.94
C GLY A 11 -3.66 -4.65 -9.15
N LYS A 12 -3.25 -5.06 -10.35
CA LYS A 12 -1.84 -5.14 -10.77
C LYS A 12 -1.16 -3.77 -10.83
N GLU A 13 -1.83 -2.75 -11.37
CA GLU A 13 -1.28 -1.39 -11.41
C GLU A 13 -1.20 -0.78 -10.01
N ALA A 14 -2.23 -0.98 -9.18
CA ALA A 14 -2.24 -0.54 -7.80
C ALA A 14 -1.14 -1.19 -6.96
N GLU A 15 -0.95 -2.51 -7.08
CA GLU A 15 0.13 -3.26 -6.43
C GLU A 15 1.50 -2.68 -6.81
N LYS A 16 1.75 -2.49 -8.11
CA LYS A 16 3.02 -1.95 -8.62
C LYS A 16 3.26 -0.50 -8.17
N ALA A 17 2.24 0.36 -8.22
CA ALA A 17 2.38 1.76 -7.81
C ALA A 17 2.68 1.88 -6.31
N LEU A 18 1.99 1.11 -5.47
CA LEU A 18 2.24 1.09 -4.03
C LEU A 18 3.62 0.49 -3.70
N GLU A 19 4.07 -0.52 -4.44
CA GLU A 19 5.42 -1.10 -4.29
C GLU A 19 6.52 -0.05 -4.54
N LEU A 20 6.39 0.76 -5.61
CA LEU A 20 7.32 1.86 -5.91
C LEU A 20 7.35 2.92 -4.79
N ALA A 21 6.24 3.09 -4.08
CA ALA A 21 6.12 3.99 -2.93
C ALA A 21 6.54 3.35 -1.60
N GLY A 22 7.10 2.13 -1.61
CA GLY A 22 7.57 1.42 -0.42
C GLY A 22 6.47 0.73 0.39
N MET A 23 5.27 0.56 -0.17
CA MET A 23 4.13 -0.09 0.47
C MET A 23 3.80 -1.41 -0.21
N THR A 24 4.09 -2.53 0.46
CA THR A 24 3.79 -3.86 -0.08
C THR A 24 2.35 -4.27 0.20
N VAL A 25 1.58 -4.50 -0.87
CA VAL A 25 0.23 -5.08 -0.83
C VAL A 25 0.16 -6.26 -1.79
N ASN A 26 -0.98 -6.96 -1.82
CA ASN A 26 -1.21 -8.05 -2.77
C ASN A 26 -2.44 -7.75 -3.63
N LYS A 27 -2.30 -7.82 -4.96
CA LYS A 27 -3.44 -7.82 -5.88
C LYS A 27 -4.32 -9.04 -5.60
N ASN A 28 -5.63 -8.84 -5.61
CA ASN A 28 -6.59 -9.88 -5.28
C ASN A 28 -7.86 -9.70 -6.11
N MET A 29 -8.52 -10.81 -6.44
CA MET A 29 -9.82 -10.76 -7.12
C MET A 29 -10.90 -10.23 -6.18
N VAL A 30 -11.90 -9.60 -6.77
CA VAL A 30 -13.13 -9.15 -6.11
C VAL A 30 -14.33 -9.99 -6.57
N PRO A 31 -15.49 -9.96 -5.89
CA PRO A 31 -16.68 -10.63 -6.37
C PRO A 31 -17.04 -10.16 -7.79
N PHE A 32 -17.31 -11.10 -8.69
CA PHE A 32 -17.64 -10.82 -10.10
C PHE A 32 -16.58 -10.01 -10.87
N ASP A 33 -15.30 -10.18 -10.50
CA ASP A 33 -14.17 -9.51 -11.15
C ASP A 33 -14.18 -9.73 -12.67
N LYS A 34 -14.17 -8.63 -13.43
CA LYS A 34 -14.15 -8.65 -14.89
C LYS A 34 -12.73 -8.81 -15.45
N GLN A 35 -11.72 -8.54 -14.64
CA GLN A 35 -10.32 -8.64 -15.02
C GLN A 35 -9.82 -10.08 -14.87
N SER A 36 -8.75 -10.41 -15.58
CA SER A 36 -8.13 -11.73 -15.47
C SER A 36 -7.49 -11.93 -14.08
N PRO A 37 -7.27 -13.19 -13.63
CA PRO A 37 -6.60 -13.47 -12.36
C PRO A 37 -5.18 -12.89 -12.23
N PHE A 38 -4.52 -12.57 -13.36
CA PHE A 38 -3.19 -11.94 -13.37
C PHE A 38 -3.22 -10.41 -13.24
N VAL A 39 -4.38 -9.79 -13.47
CA VAL A 39 -4.58 -8.34 -13.46
C VAL A 39 -5.39 -7.90 -12.24
N THR A 40 -6.54 -8.55 -12.00
CA THR A 40 -7.51 -8.31 -10.91
C THR A 40 -8.06 -6.87 -10.83
N SER A 41 -9.13 -6.68 -10.07
CA SER A 41 -9.74 -5.36 -9.81
C SER A 41 -9.67 -4.95 -8.35
N GLY A 42 -8.81 -5.56 -7.55
CA GLY A 42 -8.69 -5.23 -6.12
C GLY A 42 -7.32 -5.50 -5.51
N ILE A 43 -7.15 -5.00 -4.29
CA ILE A 43 -5.96 -5.23 -3.46
C ILE A 43 -6.36 -5.65 -2.04
N ARG A 44 -5.57 -6.53 -1.44
CA ARG A 44 -5.70 -6.95 -0.04
C ARG A 44 -4.67 -6.24 0.82
N VAL A 45 -5.16 -5.61 1.87
CA VAL A 45 -4.36 -4.91 2.89
C VAL A 45 -4.48 -5.67 4.20
N GLY A 46 -3.38 -5.80 4.93
CA GLY A 46 -3.33 -6.45 6.23
C GLY A 46 -2.49 -5.64 7.21
N THR A 47 -2.97 -5.52 8.44
CA THR A 47 -2.30 -4.83 9.54
C THR A 47 -1.34 -5.68 10.40
N PRO A 48 -1.37 -7.04 10.44
CA PRO A 48 -0.59 -7.82 11.40
C PRO A 48 0.91 -7.45 11.45
N ALA A 49 1.58 -7.32 10.30
CA ALA A 49 2.99 -6.97 10.24
C ALA A 49 3.30 -5.59 10.85
N LEU A 50 2.36 -4.64 10.72
CA LEU A 50 2.52 -3.28 11.22
C LEU A 50 2.20 -3.20 12.72
N THR A 51 1.14 -3.90 13.16
CA THR A 51 0.78 -3.96 14.58
C THR A 51 1.82 -4.71 15.40
N THR A 52 2.47 -5.75 14.85
CA THR A 52 3.61 -6.42 15.49
C THR A 52 4.81 -5.49 15.66
N ARG A 53 4.98 -4.49 14.79
CA ARG A 53 5.99 -3.43 14.91
C ARG A 53 5.59 -2.30 15.86
N GLY A 54 4.42 -2.37 16.50
CA GLY A 54 3.95 -1.40 17.48
C GLY A 54 3.16 -0.23 16.92
N MET A 55 2.83 -0.23 15.62
CA MET A 55 1.98 0.80 14.99
C MET A 55 0.53 0.67 15.45
N LYS A 56 -0.15 1.80 15.61
CA LYS A 56 -1.52 1.91 16.12
C LYS A 56 -2.44 2.66 15.13
N GLU A 57 -3.62 3.04 15.58
CA GLU A 57 -4.69 3.62 14.78
C GLU A 57 -4.27 4.92 14.05
N ASP A 58 -3.42 5.74 14.66
CA ASP A 58 -2.95 6.99 14.06
C ASP A 58 -1.96 6.74 12.92
N GLU A 59 -1.07 5.76 13.07
CA GLU A 59 -0.22 5.32 11.96
C GLU A 59 -1.06 4.70 10.83
N MET A 60 -2.11 3.94 11.15
CA MET A 60 -2.99 3.37 10.10
C MET A 60 -3.70 4.48 9.31
N ARG A 61 -4.20 5.52 9.99
CA ARG A 61 -4.79 6.70 9.31
C ARG A 61 -3.79 7.38 8.39
N PHE A 62 -2.56 7.56 8.86
CA PHE A 62 -1.48 8.15 8.07
C PHE A 62 -1.14 7.29 6.83
N ILE A 63 -0.95 5.98 7.02
CA ILE A 63 -0.66 5.03 5.93
C ILE A 63 -1.78 5.04 4.88
N VAL A 64 -3.05 5.04 5.28
CA VAL A 64 -4.18 5.11 4.33
C VAL A 64 -4.14 6.40 3.51
N GLY A 65 -3.76 7.53 4.11
CA GLY A 65 -3.55 8.78 3.39
C GLY A 65 -2.46 8.69 2.33
N LEU A 66 -1.33 8.05 2.67
CA LEU A 66 -0.24 7.79 1.72
C LEU A 66 -0.68 6.86 0.59
N MET A 67 -1.42 5.80 0.91
CA MET A 67 -1.97 4.87 -0.08
C MET A 67 -2.90 5.59 -1.05
N ASP A 68 -3.84 6.42 -0.56
CA ASP A 68 -4.77 7.14 -1.42
C ASP A 68 -4.03 8.16 -2.33
N LYS A 69 -2.98 8.83 -1.82
CA LYS A 69 -2.14 9.73 -2.63
C LYS A 69 -1.52 9.02 -3.83
N VAL A 70 -1.00 7.81 -3.64
CA VAL A 70 -0.43 6.97 -4.72
C VAL A 70 -1.52 6.46 -5.66
N LEU A 71 -2.61 5.91 -5.12
CA LEU A 71 -3.69 5.32 -5.92
C LEU A 71 -4.47 6.35 -6.76
N ARG A 72 -4.45 7.64 -6.41
CA ARG A 72 -5.00 8.73 -7.23
C ARG A 72 -4.07 9.18 -8.35
N ASN A 73 -2.78 8.91 -8.25
CA ASN A 73 -1.77 9.30 -9.23
C ASN A 73 -0.97 8.07 -9.71
N PRO A 74 -1.66 7.05 -10.25
CA PRO A 74 -1.01 5.80 -10.67
C PRO A 74 0.01 6.11 -11.78
N GLY A 75 1.29 5.85 -11.51
CA GLY A 75 2.38 6.09 -12.46
C GLY A 75 3.10 7.44 -12.31
N ASP A 76 2.69 8.30 -11.36
CA ASP A 76 3.46 9.50 -11.02
C ASP A 76 4.66 9.12 -10.13
N GLU A 77 5.84 9.06 -10.75
CA GLU A 77 7.11 8.74 -10.07
C GLU A 77 7.53 9.78 -9.04
N THR A 78 7.07 11.04 -9.17
CA THR A 78 7.35 12.10 -8.20
C THR A 78 6.56 11.83 -6.94
N VAL A 79 5.26 11.58 -7.07
CA VAL A 79 4.39 11.20 -5.94
C VAL A 79 4.91 9.94 -5.26
N CYS A 80 5.31 8.91 -6.02
CA CYS A 80 5.87 7.69 -5.44
C CYS A 80 7.14 7.95 -4.63
N ARG A 81 8.05 8.81 -5.12
CA ARG A 81 9.29 9.17 -4.41
C ARG A 81 9.03 9.97 -3.14
N GLU A 82 8.09 10.91 -3.16
CA GLU A 82 7.69 11.66 -1.97
C GLU A 82 7.13 10.71 -0.89
N VAL A 83 6.18 9.86 -1.28
CA VAL A 83 5.55 8.90 -0.37
C VAL A 83 6.57 7.90 0.16
N LEU A 84 7.50 7.43 -0.67
CA LEU A 84 8.59 6.57 -0.22
C LEU A 84 9.40 7.20 0.91
N GLY A 85 9.69 8.50 0.83
CA GLY A 85 10.36 9.25 1.91
C GLY A 85 9.55 9.26 3.21
N GLU A 86 8.23 9.48 3.12
CA GLU A 86 7.32 9.46 4.27
C GLU A 86 7.21 8.06 4.90
N VAL A 87 7.11 7.01 4.08
CA VAL A 87 7.09 5.60 4.51
C VAL A 87 8.40 5.22 5.22
N GLN A 88 9.55 5.65 4.68
CA GLN A 88 10.85 5.41 5.31
C GLN A 88 10.96 6.14 6.65
N ALA A 89 10.50 7.38 6.74
CA ALA A 89 10.49 8.15 7.98
C ALA A 89 9.60 7.48 9.04
N LEU A 90 8.43 6.95 8.65
CA LEU A 90 7.57 6.18 9.53
C LEU A 90 8.27 4.88 9.99
N CYS A 91 8.83 4.11 9.05
CA CYS A 91 9.50 2.84 9.37
C CYS A 91 10.67 3.01 10.34
N LYS A 92 11.41 4.12 10.27
CA LYS A 92 12.51 4.43 11.20
C LYS A 92 12.04 4.62 12.65
N LYS A 93 10.79 5.04 12.88
CA LYS A 93 10.20 5.16 14.23
C LYS A 93 9.78 3.81 14.82
N PHE A 94 9.64 2.78 13.98
CA PHE A 94 9.17 1.43 14.34
C PHE A 94 10.14 0.36 13.82
N PRO A 95 11.37 0.26 14.36
CA PRO A 95 12.38 -0.69 13.88
C PRO A 95 11.92 -2.15 14.04
N LEU A 96 12.26 -2.99 13.06
CA LEU A 96 11.83 -4.40 13.03
C LEU A 96 12.63 -5.28 14.00
N TYR A 97 13.93 -5.04 14.10
CA TYR A 97 14.83 -5.72 15.02
C TYR A 97 15.48 -4.68 15.92
N GLN A 98 15.48 -4.93 17.22
CA GLN A 98 16.37 -4.21 18.12
C GLN A 98 17.77 -4.75 17.87
N VAL A 99 18.69 -3.88 17.44
CA VAL A 99 20.11 -4.25 17.40
C VAL A 99 20.54 -4.37 18.87
N PRO A 100 21.01 -5.53 19.34
CA PRO A 100 21.58 -5.63 20.68
C PRO A 100 22.77 -4.66 20.76
N GLU A 101 22.86 -3.90 21.85
CA GLU A 101 24.06 -3.12 22.19
C GLU A 101 25.30 -4.02 22.38
#